data_AF-A0A8C0BEZ0-F1
#
_entry.id   AF-A0A8C0BEZ0-F1
#
_cell.length_a   1.000
_cell.length_b   1.000
_cell.length_c   1.000
_cell.angle_alpha   90.00
_cell.angle_beta   90.00
_cell.angle_gamma   90.00
#
_symmetry.space_group_name_H-M   'P 1'
#
loop_
_entity.id
_entity.type
_entity.pdbx_description
1 polymer ?
#
loop_
_entity_poly.entity_id
_entity_poly.type
_entity_poly.pdbx_seq_one_letter_code
_entity_poly.pdbx_strand_id
1 'polypeptide(L)'
;DWRLLSGGGRRCPSFPRWSSARDGSCCAAGPGGAGFAGEVAGPAEREQVPVLQTNNGPGLTGLITIAAHLVKQAKKDQLLGSTAEEKAVVQQWLEYRVTQVDGCSSKEDTRIILKNLNIHLEDKVYLAGNIFTLADVLMYYGLHHVMMDLTVQEKEKYLNVSRWFNHIQHYPGVRQHLSNVIFIKNRLYTNAH
;
A
#
# COMPACT_ATOMS: atom_id res chain seq x y z
N ASP A 1 -23.84 -6.78 -34.66
CA ASP A 1 -25.14 -6.11 -34.59
C ASP A 1 -25.29 -5.49 -33.21
N TRP A 2 -25.77 -4.26 -33.16
CA TRP A 2 -25.67 -3.33 -32.04
C TRP A 2 -26.87 -3.56 -31.11
N ARG A 3 -26.68 -3.26 -29.82
CA ARG A 3 -27.72 -2.87 -28.83
C ARG A 3 -28.46 -3.95 -28.01
N LEU A 4 -28.25 -3.79 -26.69
CA LEU A 4 -29.22 -3.80 -25.57
C LEU A 4 -29.20 -5.01 -24.64
N LEU A 5 -28.44 -4.89 -23.55
CA LEU A 5 -29.01 -4.94 -22.19
C LEU A 5 -28.27 -3.93 -21.30
N SER A 6 -28.88 -2.77 -21.15
CA SER A 6 -28.63 -1.83 -20.06
C SER A 6 -29.32 -2.37 -18.81
N GLY A 7 -28.62 -2.56 -17.71
CA GLY A 7 -29.25 -2.96 -16.45
C GLY A 7 -28.27 -3.46 -15.40
N GLY A 8 -27.57 -2.54 -14.75
CA GLY A 8 -26.69 -2.88 -13.63
C GLY A 8 -25.65 -1.81 -13.39
N GLY A 9 -26.09 -0.61 -12.99
CA GLY A 9 -25.20 0.41 -12.47
C GLY A 9 -24.45 -0.14 -11.26
N ARG A 10 -23.25 -0.67 -11.49
CA ARG A 10 -22.28 -0.88 -10.42
C ARG A 10 -21.93 0.51 -9.92
N ARG A 11 -22.48 0.85 -8.74
CA ARG A 11 -22.05 2.01 -7.98
C ARG A 11 -20.53 1.99 -7.96
N CYS A 12 -19.90 3.09 -8.38
CA CYS A 12 -18.50 3.32 -8.05
C CYS A 12 -18.36 3.06 -6.55
N PRO A 13 -17.48 2.14 -6.11
CA PRO A 13 -17.26 1.98 -4.69
C PRO A 13 -16.84 3.34 -4.16
N SER A 14 -17.59 3.83 -3.17
CA SER A 14 -17.33 5.08 -2.50
C SER A 14 -15.87 5.07 -2.03
N PHE A 15 -15.04 5.84 -2.71
CA PHE A 15 -13.65 6.06 -2.33
C PHE A 15 -13.64 6.55 -0.88
N PRO A 16 -12.75 6.03 -0.01
CA PRO A 16 -12.48 6.67 1.25
C PRO A 16 -12.12 8.13 0.96
N ARG A 17 -12.91 9.06 1.49
CA ARG A 17 -12.62 10.49 1.36
C ARG A 17 -11.32 10.76 2.12
N TRP A 18 -10.20 10.88 1.40
CA TRP A 18 -8.93 11.30 1.97
C TRP A 18 -9.00 12.78 2.30
N SER A 19 -9.29 13.10 3.56
CA SER A 19 -9.00 14.42 4.12
C SER A 19 -7.52 14.47 4.48
N SER A 20 -6.70 15.02 3.58
CA SER A 20 -5.36 15.48 3.92
C SER A 20 -5.51 16.70 4.84
N ALA A 21 -5.06 16.58 6.08
CA ALA A 21 -4.85 17.71 6.97
C ALA A 21 -3.39 17.70 7.41
N ARG A 22 -2.51 18.27 6.58
CA ARG A 22 -1.28 18.93 7.00
C ARG A 22 -1.04 20.13 6.09
N ASP A 23 -1.76 21.21 6.37
CA ASP A 23 -1.33 22.55 5.97
C ASP A 23 -0.14 22.92 6.86
N GLY A 24 1.06 22.78 6.32
CA GLY A 24 2.29 23.36 6.85
C GLY A 24 2.77 24.46 5.91
N SER A 25 2.00 25.54 5.83
CA SER A 25 2.40 26.76 5.11
C SER A 25 3.61 27.39 5.81
N CYS A 26 4.73 27.46 5.11
CA CYS A 26 5.86 28.32 5.47
C CYS A 26 6.19 29.21 4.27
N CYS A 27 5.53 30.36 4.17
CA CYS A 27 6.04 31.50 3.45
C CYS A 27 6.44 32.58 4.47
N ALA A 28 7.73 32.92 4.44
CA ALA A 28 8.39 33.87 5.33
C ALA A 28 8.07 35.33 4.98
N ALA A 29 8.01 36.19 6.01
CA ALA A 29 8.48 37.58 5.94
C ALA A 29 8.60 38.17 7.37
N GLY A 30 9.76 38.77 7.69
CA GLY A 30 9.92 39.72 8.80
C GLY A 30 11.15 39.50 9.70
N PRO A 31 12.10 40.45 9.79
CA PRO A 31 13.36 40.30 10.54
C PRO A 31 13.29 40.93 11.93
N GLY A 32 14.07 40.39 12.87
CA GLY A 32 14.30 41.00 14.19
C GLY A 32 14.93 40.01 15.15
N GLY A 33 16.21 40.20 15.45
CA GLY A 33 17.00 39.24 16.23
C GLY A 33 16.80 39.31 17.74
N ALA A 34 17.21 38.23 18.41
CA ALA A 34 17.95 38.19 19.68
C ALA A 34 18.08 36.71 20.07
N GLY A 35 19.30 36.30 20.45
CA GLY A 35 19.70 34.90 20.52
C GLY A 35 19.00 34.06 21.58
N PHE A 36 18.97 32.76 21.30
CA PHE A 36 18.93 31.69 22.30
C PHE A 36 19.80 30.55 21.80
N ALA A 37 20.73 30.11 22.65
CA ALA A 37 21.47 28.88 22.47
C ALA A 37 20.47 27.71 22.54
N GLY A 38 20.30 27.01 21.42
CA GLY A 38 19.43 25.85 21.29
C GLY A 38 20.23 24.69 20.72
N GLU A 39 20.41 23.68 21.57
CA GLU A 39 20.61 22.26 21.27
C GLU A 39 20.60 21.91 19.78
N VAL A 40 21.73 21.44 19.25
CA VAL A 40 21.83 20.96 17.87
C VAL A 40 20.99 19.68 17.76
N ALA A 41 19.78 19.83 17.22
CA ALA A 41 18.93 18.70 16.86
C ALA A 41 19.74 17.73 15.98
N GLY A 42 19.77 16.45 16.40
CA GLY A 42 20.41 15.38 15.67
C GLY A 42 19.92 15.30 14.21
N PRO A 43 20.72 14.74 13.29
CA PRO A 43 20.38 14.74 11.88
C PRO A 43 19.05 14.02 11.67
N ALA A 44 18.07 14.75 11.15
CA ALA A 44 16.87 14.17 10.56
C ALA A 44 17.32 13.11 9.56
N GLU A 45 16.96 11.86 9.83
CA GLU A 45 17.26 10.71 8.99
C GLU A 45 16.75 11.01 7.58
N ARG A 46 17.67 11.23 6.64
CA ARG A 46 17.32 11.55 5.26
C ARG A 46 16.70 10.29 4.66
N GLU A 47 15.41 10.36 4.37
CA GLU A 47 14.70 9.31 3.64
C GLU A 47 15.46 9.01 2.34
N GLN A 48 16.12 7.84 2.28
CA GLN A 48 16.97 7.48 1.16
C GLN A 48 16.08 7.06 -0.01
N VAL A 49 15.76 8.02 -0.88
CA VAL A 49 14.95 7.75 -2.07
C VAL A 49 15.78 6.93 -3.07
N PRO A 50 15.29 5.75 -3.52
CA PRO A 50 16.03 4.90 -4.42
C PRO A 50 16.20 5.54 -5.80
N VAL A 51 17.36 5.34 -6.42
CA VAL A 51 17.70 5.82 -7.76
C VAL A 51 18.19 4.64 -8.61
N LEU A 52 17.63 4.49 -9.80
CA LEU A 52 18.07 3.53 -10.81
C LEU A 52 18.72 4.28 -11.97
N GLN A 53 20.00 4.00 -12.22
CA GLN A 53 20.67 4.44 -13.43
C GLN A 53 20.36 3.46 -14.56
N THR A 54 19.77 3.95 -15.64
CA THR A 54 19.46 3.11 -16.80
C THR A 54 20.55 3.27 -17.86
N ASN A 55 20.90 2.19 -18.55
CA ASN A 55 21.96 2.24 -19.58
C ASN A 55 21.53 3.05 -20.83
N ASN A 56 20.22 3.22 -21.04
CA ASN A 56 19.64 3.72 -22.29
C ASN A 56 18.66 4.90 -22.09
N GLY A 57 18.73 5.61 -20.96
CA GLY A 57 17.78 6.69 -20.64
C GLY A 57 18.14 7.48 -19.37
N PRO A 58 17.32 8.49 -19.00
CA PRO A 58 17.53 9.26 -17.79
C PRO A 58 17.44 8.37 -16.54
N GLY A 59 18.17 8.74 -15.49
CA GLY A 59 18.05 8.09 -14.19
C GLY A 59 16.62 8.18 -13.64
N LEU A 60 16.11 7.10 -13.08
CA LEU A 60 14.78 7.02 -12.47
C LEU A 60 14.90 7.12 -10.97
N THR A 61 14.01 7.88 -10.33
CA THR A 61 14.01 8.10 -8.89
C THR A 61 12.66 7.73 -8.29
N GLY A 62 12.67 7.11 -7.11
CA GLY A 62 11.49 6.76 -6.34
C GLY A 62 11.05 5.31 -6.54
N LEU A 63 10.59 4.70 -5.45
CA LEU A 63 10.23 3.28 -5.38
C LEU A 63 9.21 2.90 -6.45
N ILE A 64 8.11 3.65 -6.53
CA ILE A 64 7.01 3.37 -7.46
C ILE A 64 7.48 3.46 -8.91
N THR A 65 8.21 4.54 -9.26
CA THR A 65 8.71 4.79 -10.60
C THR A 65 9.63 3.67 -11.08
N ILE A 66 10.58 3.28 -10.23
CA ILE A 66 11.53 2.22 -10.52
C ILE A 66 10.80 0.87 -10.64
N ALA A 67 9.91 0.56 -9.70
CA ALA A 67 9.13 -0.69 -9.75
C ALA A 67 8.28 -0.80 -11.02
N ALA A 68 7.59 0.28 -11.40
CA ALA A 68 6.79 0.31 -12.64
C ALA A 68 7.67 0.16 -13.89
N HIS A 69 8.88 0.73 -13.90
CA HIS A 69 9.84 0.53 -14.98
C HIS A 69 10.30 -0.93 -15.08
N LEU A 70 10.62 -1.57 -13.95
CA LEU A 70 11.01 -2.98 -13.91
C LEU A 70 9.88 -3.92 -14.37
N VAL A 71 8.62 -3.61 -14.03
CA VAL A 71 7.45 -4.35 -14.52
C VAL A 71 7.36 -4.30 -16.05
N LYS A 72 7.57 -3.11 -16.64
CA LYS A 72 7.59 -2.92 -18.10
C LYS A 72 8.77 -3.66 -18.74
N GLN A 73 9.95 -3.58 -18.14
CA GLN A 73 11.13 -4.30 -18.61
C GLN A 73 10.93 -5.83 -18.60
N ALA A 74 10.21 -6.34 -17.59
CA ALA A 74 9.85 -7.74 -17.48
C ALA A 74 8.68 -8.17 -18.40
N LYS A 75 8.12 -7.25 -19.20
CA LYS A 75 6.95 -7.46 -20.08
C LYS A 75 5.72 -7.97 -19.31
N LYS A 76 5.49 -7.42 -18.12
CA LYS A 76 4.36 -7.78 -17.23
C LYS A 76 3.41 -6.60 -17.02
N ASP A 77 3.13 -5.84 -18.08
CA ASP A 77 2.35 -4.60 -18.04
C ASP A 77 0.96 -4.75 -17.40
N GLN A 78 0.38 -5.95 -17.45
CA GLN A 78 -0.89 -6.27 -16.78
C GLN A 78 -0.86 -6.01 -15.26
N LEU A 79 0.31 -6.05 -14.62
CA LEU A 79 0.46 -5.73 -13.20
C LEU A 79 0.22 -4.25 -12.89
N LEU A 80 0.25 -3.38 -13.89
CA LEU A 80 -0.08 -1.96 -13.76
C LEU A 80 -1.56 -1.67 -14.03
N GLY A 81 -2.37 -2.69 -14.32
CA GLY A 81 -3.78 -2.57 -14.71
C GLY A 81 -3.96 -2.56 -16.24
N SER A 82 -5.05 -3.17 -16.71
CA SER A 82 -5.37 -3.31 -18.13
C SER A 82 -6.27 -2.19 -18.64
N THR A 83 -7.24 -1.74 -17.83
CA THR A 83 -8.12 -0.60 -18.14
C THR A 83 -7.63 0.70 -17.50
N ALA A 84 -8.22 1.84 -17.88
CA ALA A 84 -7.90 3.13 -17.27
C ALA A 84 -8.29 3.15 -15.79
N GLU A 85 -9.43 2.56 -15.45
CA GLU A 85 -9.93 2.45 -14.08
C GLU A 85 -9.02 1.57 -13.22
N GLU A 86 -8.61 0.40 -13.73
CA GLU A 86 -7.68 -0.47 -13.02
C GLU A 86 -6.34 0.22 -12.77
N LYS A 87 -5.80 0.92 -13.78
CA LYS A 87 -4.56 1.70 -13.65
C LYS A 87 -4.67 2.77 -12.58
N ALA A 88 -5.79 3.47 -12.52
CA ALA A 88 -6.04 4.49 -11.51
C ALA A 88 -6.08 3.89 -10.09
N VAL A 89 -6.75 2.76 -9.91
CA VAL A 89 -6.81 2.05 -8.61
C VAL A 89 -5.43 1.53 -8.20
N VAL A 90 -4.67 0.95 -9.13
CA VAL A 90 -3.29 0.52 -8.86
C VAL A 90 -2.44 1.71 -8.42
N GLN A 91 -2.49 2.82 -9.15
CA GLN A 91 -1.72 4.02 -8.83
C GLN A 91 -2.08 4.58 -7.44
N GLN A 92 -3.36 4.62 -7.09
CA GLN A 92 -3.83 5.04 -5.77
C GLN A 92 -3.20 4.21 -4.65
N TRP A 93 -3.16 2.88 -4.79
CA TRP A 93 -2.56 2.02 -3.76
C TRP A 93 -1.03 2.15 -3.68
N LEU A 94 -0.38 2.43 -4.81
CA LEU A 94 1.05 2.72 -4.84
C LEU A 94 1.35 4.04 -4.11
N GLU A 95 0.53 5.07 -4.33
CA GLU A 95 0.64 6.35 -3.59
C GLU A 95 0.36 6.15 -2.09
N TYR A 96 -0.67 5.39 -1.74
CA TYR A 96 -0.97 5.05 -0.34
C TYR A 96 0.19 4.35 0.35
N ARG A 97 0.89 3.45 -0.35
CA ARG A 97 2.08 2.77 0.16
C ARG A 97 3.15 3.77 0.58
N VAL A 98 3.51 4.71 -0.28
CA VAL A 98 4.60 5.66 0.00
C VAL A 98 4.19 6.74 1.00
N THR A 99 2.95 7.23 0.93
CA THR A 99 2.52 8.37 1.77
C THR A 99 2.07 7.95 3.16
N GLN A 100 1.38 6.81 3.28
CA GLN A 100 0.74 6.41 4.53
C GLN A 100 1.47 5.26 5.22
N VAL A 101 1.89 4.24 4.47
CA VAL A 101 2.56 3.06 5.08
C VAL A 101 4.01 3.38 5.42
N ASP A 102 4.78 3.97 4.50
CA ASP A 102 6.17 4.34 4.77
C ASP A 102 6.25 5.55 5.74
N GLY A 103 5.24 6.44 5.74
CA GLY A 103 5.12 7.55 6.69
C GLY A 103 4.58 7.18 8.08
N CYS A 104 4.19 5.92 8.30
CA CYS A 104 3.63 5.46 9.57
C CYS A 104 4.70 5.48 10.68
N SER A 105 4.56 6.41 11.63
CA SER A 105 5.54 6.56 12.72
C SER A 105 5.03 6.07 14.08
N SER A 106 3.73 5.74 14.20
CA SER A 106 3.12 5.36 15.47
C SER A 106 2.27 4.09 15.38
N LYS A 107 2.08 3.42 16.52
CA LYS A 107 1.18 2.26 16.63
C LYS A 107 -0.28 2.62 16.31
N GLU A 108 -0.68 3.87 16.53
CA GLU A 108 -2.05 4.30 16.23
C GLU A 108 -2.25 4.45 14.72
N ASP A 109 -1.28 5.02 14.00
CA ASP A 109 -1.29 5.08 12.53
C ASP A 109 -1.37 3.67 11.94
N THR A 110 -0.59 2.73 12.48
CA THR A 110 -0.63 1.32 12.09
C THR A 110 -2.04 0.73 12.25
N ARG A 111 -2.72 1.00 13.37
CA ARG A 111 -4.09 0.51 13.60
C ARG A 111 -5.09 1.12 12.62
N ILE A 112 -4.96 2.41 12.32
CA ILE A 112 -5.80 3.10 11.34
C ILE A 112 -5.60 2.49 9.95
N ILE A 113 -4.36 2.26 9.54
CA ILE A 113 -4.00 1.61 8.28
C ILE A 113 -4.62 0.21 8.20
N LEU A 114 -4.39 -0.64 9.21
CA LEU A 114 -4.92 -2.00 9.25
C LEU A 114 -6.45 -2.02 9.25
N LYS A 115 -7.10 -1.10 9.97
CA LYS A 115 -8.57 -0.98 9.97
C LYS A 115 -9.10 -0.61 8.59
N ASN A 116 -8.52 0.39 7.94
CA ASN A 116 -8.95 0.84 6.61
C ASN A 116 -8.74 -0.25 5.56
N LEU A 117 -7.59 -0.93 5.58
CA LEU A 117 -7.31 -2.07 4.71
C LEU A 117 -8.27 -3.23 4.96
N ASN A 118 -8.61 -3.52 6.22
CA ASN A 118 -9.51 -4.61 6.57
C ASN A 118 -10.93 -4.39 6.03
N ILE A 119 -11.41 -3.14 6.05
CA ILE A 119 -12.70 -2.77 5.45
C ILE A 119 -12.60 -2.86 3.92
N HIS A 120 -11.55 -2.30 3.31
CA HIS A 120 -11.41 -2.31 1.85
C HIS A 120 -11.33 -3.72 1.26
N LEU A 121 -10.66 -4.63 1.96
CA LEU A 121 -10.46 -6.02 1.55
C LEU A 121 -11.63 -6.93 1.95
N GLU A 122 -12.72 -6.44 2.52
CA GLU A 122 -13.86 -7.28 2.92
C GLU A 122 -14.44 -8.07 1.74
N ASP A 123 -14.62 -7.41 0.61
CA ASP A 123 -15.24 -7.94 -0.61
C ASP A 123 -14.23 -8.17 -1.76
N LYS A 124 -12.92 -8.11 -1.49
CA LYS A 124 -11.87 -8.17 -2.53
C LYS A 124 -10.80 -9.22 -2.24
N VAL A 125 -10.33 -9.86 -3.29
CA VAL A 125 -9.22 -10.82 -3.21
C VAL A 125 -7.88 -10.08 -3.22
N TYR A 126 -7.78 -9.00 -4.00
CA TYR A 126 -6.59 -8.16 -4.21
C TYR A 126 -6.93 -6.69 -3.98
N LEU A 127 -5.91 -5.83 -3.84
CA LEU A 127 -6.13 -4.39 -3.60
C LEU A 127 -6.90 -3.71 -4.74
N ALA A 128 -6.60 -4.09 -5.98
CA ALA A 128 -7.27 -3.62 -7.19
C ALA A 128 -8.50 -4.48 -7.57
N GLY A 129 -9.10 -5.19 -6.61
CA GLY A 129 -10.29 -6.01 -6.82
C GLY A 129 -9.96 -7.48 -7.02
N ASN A 130 -10.08 -7.98 -8.26
CA ASN A 130 -9.99 -9.41 -8.58
C ASN A 130 -8.71 -9.79 -9.35
N ILE A 131 -7.85 -8.82 -9.65
CA ILE A 131 -6.61 -9.02 -10.42
C ILE A 131 -5.43 -8.74 -9.51
N PHE A 132 -4.42 -9.61 -9.56
CA PHE A 132 -3.15 -9.43 -8.88
C PHE A 132 -2.32 -8.35 -9.58
N THR A 133 -1.85 -7.35 -8.84
CA THR A 133 -1.19 -6.17 -9.39
C THR A 133 0.10 -5.81 -8.64
N LEU A 134 0.85 -4.83 -9.16
CA LEU A 134 2.03 -4.28 -8.50
C LEU A 134 1.69 -3.70 -7.12
N ALA A 135 0.47 -3.19 -6.94
CA ALA A 135 -0.01 -2.70 -5.65
C ALA A 135 0.05 -3.79 -4.58
N ASP A 136 -0.38 -5.02 -4.89
CA ASP A 136 -0.36 -6.13 -3.94
C ASP A 136 1.07 -6.50 -3.53
N VAL A 137 2.00 -6.51 -4.48
CA VAL A 137 3.42 -6.80 -4.24
C VAL A 137 4.03 -5.75 -3.32
N LEU A 138 3.94 -4.46 -3.68
CA LEU A 138 4.56 -3.41 -2.88
C LEU A 138 3.89 -3.26 -1.53
N MET A 139 2.57 -3.42 -1.43
CA MET A 139 1.88 -3.36 -0.15
C MET A 139 2.31 -4.52 0.77
N TYR A 140 2.47 -5.73 0.23
CA TYR A 140 2.95 -6.89 0.98
C TYR A 140 4.32 -6.63 1.60
N TYR A 141 5.27 -6.11 0.81
CA TYR A 141 6.60 -5.74 1.32
C TYR A 141 6.53 -4.62 2.37
N GLY A 142 5.67 -3.61 2.16
CA GLY A 142 5.50 -2.51 3.11
C GLY A 142 4.91 -2.96 4.45
N LEU A 143 3.95 -3.88 4.43
CA LEU A 143 3.27 -4.37 5.63
C LEU A 143 3.95 -5.58 6.29
N HIS A 144 5.02 -6.13 5.70
CA HIS A 144 5.61 -7.38 6.21
C HIS A 144 6.06 -7.26 7.66
N HIS A 145 6.79 -6.20 8.01
CA HIS A 145 7.25 -5.94 9.37
C HIS A 145 6.07 -5.78 10.35
N VAL A 146 5.04 -5.00 9.96
CA VAL A 146 3.81 -4.83 10.76
C VAL A 146 3.16 -6.18 11.05
N MET A 147 2.95 -7.01 10.02
CA MET A 147 2.25 -8.29 10.14
C MET A 147 3.05 -9.33 10.93
N MET A 148 4.38 -9.25 10.92
CA MET A 148 5.24 -10.06 11.78
C MET A 148 5.03 -9.71 13.26
N ASP A 149 4.90 -8.43 13.58
CA ASP A 149 4.78 -7.93 14.96
C ASP A 149 3.37 -8.10 15.57
N LEU A 150 2.34 -8.32 14.74
CA LEU A 150 0.99 -8.53 15.24
C LEU A 150 0.84 -9.84 16.03
N THR A 151 0.12 -9.75 17.15
CA THR A 151 -0.32 -10.90 17.93
C THR A 151 -1.34 -11.75 17.17
N VAL A 152 -1.59 -12.96 17.64
CA VAL A 152 -2.62 -13.86 17.05
C VAL A 152 -4.01 -13.19 17.10
N GLN A 153 -4.35 -12.56 18.21
CA GLN A 153 -5.62 -11.88 18.42
C GLN A 153 -5.79 -10.68 17.49
N GLU A 154 -4.72 -9.93 17.22
CA GLU A 154 -4.75 -8.82 16.26
C GLU A 154 -4.89 -9.33 14.81
N LYS A 155 -4.23 -10.44 14.47
CA LYS A 155 -4.39 -11.09 13.16
C LYS A 155 -5.82 -11.59 12.95
N GLU A 156 -6.48 -12.09 14.00
CA GLU A 156 -7.90 -12.46 13.98
C GLU A 156 -8.81 -11.23 13.84
N LYS A 157 -8.48 -10.13 14.53
CA LYS A 157 -9.22 -8.86 14.43
C LYS A 157 -9.20 -8.28 13.02
N TYR A 158 -8.06 -8.34 12.33
CA TYR A 158 -7.90 -7.87 10.95
C TYR A 158 -7.97 -9.03 9.95
N LEU A 159 -9.04 -9.81 10.03
CA LEU A 159 -9.21 -11.07 9.27
C LEU A 159 -8.99 -10.92 7.75
N ASN A 160 -9.53 -9.86 7.14
CA ASN A 160 -9.45 -9.66 5.69
C ASN A 160 -8.01 -9.32 5.25
N VAL A 161 -7.30 -8.54 6.07
CA VAL A 161 -5.87 -8.25 5.85
C VAL A 161 -5.05 -9.51 6.02
N SER A 162 -5.29 -10.28 7.09
CA SER A 162 -4.62 -11.57 7.33
C SER A 162 -4.85 -12.56 6.20
N ARG A 163 -6.09 -12.65 5.67
CA ARG A 163 -6.43 -13.49 4.51
C ARG A 163 -5.66 -13.06 3.27
N TRP A 164 -5.71 -11.77 2.93
CA TRP A 164 -5.00 -11.20 1.78
C TRP A 164 -3.49 -11.42 1.91
N PHE A 165 -2.90 -11.07 3.05
CA PHE A 165 -1.47 -11.23 3.29
C PHE A 165 -1.03 -12.70 3.18
N ASN A 166 -1.80 -13.61 3.77
CA ASN A 166 -1.54 -15.05 3.64
C ASN A 166 -1.63 -15.55 2.20
N HIS A 167 -2.53 -14.97 1.39
CA HIS A 167 -2.63 -15.28 -0.04
C HIS A 167 -1.42 -14.77 -0.81
N ILE A 168 -1.01 -13.51 -0.60
CA ILE A 168 0.11 -12.89 -1.31
C ILE A 168 1.46 -13.55 -0.95
N GLN A 169 1.69 -13.92 0.32
CA GLN A 169 2.94 -14.58 0.72
C GLN A 169 3.15 -15.96 0.08
N HIS A 170 2.08 -16.60 -0.39
CA HIS A 170 2.14 -17.88 -1.11
C HIS A 170 2.07 -17.70 -2.64
N TYR A 171 1.97 -16.47 -3.13
CA TYR A 171 1.97 -16.20 -4.56
C TYR A 171 3.37 -16.51 -5.15
N PRO A 172 3.46 -17.25 -6.27
CA PRO A 172 4.74 -17.67 -6.83
C PRO A 172 5.72 -16.52 -7.07
N GLY A 173 6.91 -16.61 -6.47
CA GLY A 173 7.97 -15.62 -6.63
C GLY A 173 7.75 -14.28 -5.90
N VAL A 174 6.74 -14.14 -5.05
CA VAL A 174 6.53 -12.88 -4.30
C VAL A 174 7.28 -12.86 -2.98
N ARG A 175 7.23 -13.93 -2.16
CA ARG A 175 7.83 -13.94 -0.81
C ARG A 175 9.37 -13.88 -0.80
N GLN A 176 10.03 -14.49 -1.79
CA GLN A 176 11.49 -14.55 -1.88
C GLN A 176 12.11 -15.07 -0.56
N HIS A 177 12.98 -14.27 0.07
CA HIS A 177 13.68 -14.60 1.31
C HIS A 177 12.95 -14.12 2.57
N LEU A 178 11.76 -13.50 2.46
CA LEU A 178 11.02 -13.02 3.62
C LEU A 178 10.48 -14.18 4.47
N SER A 179 10.52 -13.97 5.79
CA SER A 179 9.96 -14.89 6.78
C SER A 179 8.48 -15.13 6.54
N ASN A 180 8.05 -16.39 6.68
CA ASN A 180 6.65 -16.77 6.54
C ASN A 180 5.86 -16.32 7.77
N VAL A 181 4.80 -15.53 7.58
CA VAL A 181 3.90 -15.14 8.67
C VAL A 181 2.87 -16.24 8.85
N ILE A 182 2.82 -16.82 10.06
CA ILE A 182 1.89 -17.90 10.36
C ILE A 182 0.51 -17.30 10.67
N PHE A 183 -0.51 -17.81 9.97
CA PHE A 183 -1.91 -17.49 10.23
C PHE A 183 -2.65 -18.76 10.66
N ILE A 184 -3.30 -18.69 11.82
CA ILE A 184 -4.15 -19.78 12.31
C ILE A 184 -5.49 -19.67 11.61
N LYS A 185 -5.86 -20.70 10.85
CA LYS A 185 -7.21 -20.82 10.31
C LYS A 185 -8.11 -21.31 11.43
N ASN A 186 -8.82 -20.41 12.11
CA ASN A 186 -9.90 -20.82 12.99
C ASN A 186 -11.02 -21.43 12.15
N ARG A 187 -11.07 -22.76 12.10
CA ARG A 187 -12.26 -23.48 11.67
C ARG A 187 -13.31 -23.28 12.75
N LEU A 188 -14.16 -22.26 12.59
CA LEU A 188 -15.44 -22.27 13.26
C LEU A 188 -16.26 -23.38 12.59
N TYR A 189 -16.26 -24.57 13.17
CA TYR A 189 -17.28 -25.55 12.79
C TYR A 189 -18.64 -24.95 13.19
N THR A 190 -19.63 -25.00 12.31
CA THR A 190 -20.86 -25.67 12.72
C THR A 190 -20.80 -27.07 12.12
N ASN A 191 -20.52 -28.06 12.96
CA ASN A 191 -21.03 -29.39 12.69
C ASN A 191 -22.55 -29.23 12.64
N ALA A 192 -23.13 -29.38 11.45
CA ALA A 192 -24.54 -29.63 11.29
C ALA A 192 -24.64 -30.71 10.22
N HIS A 193 -24.88 -31.92 10.75
CA HIS A 193 -25.27 -33.19 10.15
C HIS A 193 -25.51 -33.26 8.63
#